data_AF-A0A5E4IKH3-F1
#
_entry.id   AF-A0A5E4IKH3-F1
#
_cell.length_a   1.000
_cell.length_b   1.000
_cell.length_c   1.000
_cell.angle_alpha   90.00
_cell.angle_beta   90.00
_cell.angle_gamma   90.00
#
_symmetry.space_group_name_H-M   'P 1'
#
loop_
_entity.id
_entity.type
_entity.pdbx_description
1 polymer ?
#
loop_
_entity_poly.entity_id
_entity_poly.type
_entity_poly.pdbx_seq_one_letter_code
_entity_poly.pdbx_strand_id
1 'polypeptide(L)'
;MPLWLPFPELLTHTTSAAEEVAKTAPGAKVVKAFNTTFAALMRSPSRTFDSQKATGFYCGDDSSAKAIVSGLIKETGLEPFRRWTSDVRQIS
;
A
#
# COMPACT_ATOMS: atom_id res chain seq x y z
N MET A 1 41.17 -16.85 -11.09
CA MET A 1 40.26 -15.88 -10.45
C MET A 1 38.97 -15.86 -11.26
N PRO A 2 37.85 -16.52 -10.86
CA PRO A 2 36.66 -16.53 -11.69
C PRO A 2 35.78 -15.30 -11.46
N LEU A 3 35.24 -14.79 -12.56
CA LEU A 3 34.48 -13.55 -12.73
C LEU A 3 32.97 -13.78 -12.52
N TRP A 4 32.58 -14.37 -11.39
CA TRP A 4 31.18 -14.59 -11.02
C TRP A 4 31.05 -14.37 -9.50
N LEU A 5 30.68 -13.15 -9.12
CA LEU A 5 30.03 -12.89 -7.84
C LEU A 5 28.70 -12.21 -8.22
N PRO A 6 27.54 -12.73 -7.78
CA PRO A 6 26.29 -12.01 -7.95
C PRO A 6 26.40 -10.75 -7.07
N PHE A 7 26.19 -9.56 -7.64
CA PHE A 7 26.21 -8.27 -6.94
C PHE A 7 25.26 -8.30 -5.72
N PRO A 8 25.76 -8.47 -4.47
CA PRO A 8 24.89 -8.54 -3.29
C PRO A 8 24.33 -7.17 -2.91
N GLU A 9 24.91 -6.11 -3.46
CA GLU A 9 24.56 -4.71 -3.19
C GLU A 9 23.27 -4.26 -3.88
N LEU A 10 22.71 -5.06 -4.80
CA LEU A 10 21.43 -4.77 -5.45
C LEU A 10 20.19 -5.19 -4.63
N LEU A 11 20.39 -5.81 -3.45
CA LEU A 11 19.33 -6.32 -2.56
C LEU A 11 19.10 -5.43 -1.32
N THR A 12 19.53 -4.17 -1.35
CA THR A 12 19.66 -3.33 -0.14
C THR A 12 18.39 -2.63 0.33
N HIS A 13 17.21 -2.99 -0.16
CA HIS A 13 15.94 -2.61 0.46
C HIS A 13 15.31 -3.82 1.14
N THR A 14 15.92 -4.27 2.24
CA THR A 14 15.39 -5.37 3.06
C THR A 14 14.19 -4.99 3.90
N THR A 15 13.84 -3.70 3.98
CA THR A 15 12.67 -3.21 4.73
C THR A 15 11.84 -2.20 3.95
N SER A 16 10.51 -2.34 3.96
CA SER A 16 9.57 -1.36 3.43
C SER A 16 9.46 -0.14 4.36
N ALA A 17 9.20 1.04 3.80
CA ALA A 17 8.92 2.25 4.59
C ALA A 17 7.77 2.06 5.61
N ALA A 18 6.83 1.14 5.32
CA ALA A 18 5.78 0.78 6.27
C ALA A 18 6.31 0.07 7.53
N GLU A 19 7.40 -0.68 7.42
CA GLU A 19 8.05 -1.35 8.56
C GLU A 19 8.82 -0.38 9.44
N GLU A 20 9.45 0.65 8.87
CA GLU A 20 10.07 1.72 9.66
C GLU A 20 9.02 2.48 10.48
N VAL A 21 7.87 2.79 9.87
CA VAL A 21 6.74 3.40 10.60
C VAL A 21 6.22 2.47 11.70
N ALA A 22 6.06 1.17 11.41
CA ALA A 22 5.63 0.19 12.41
C ALA A 22 6.62 0.05 13.59
N LYS A 23 7.93 0.11 13.33
CA LYS A 23 8.97 0.10 14.37
C LYS A 23 8.92 1.34 15.27
N THR A 24 8.50 2.47 14.73
CA THR A 24 8.46 3.76 15.46
C THR A 24 7.21 3.91 16.32
N ALA A 25 6.19 3.06 16.13
CA ALA A 25 4.93 3.08 16.89
C ALA A 25 4.52 1.66 17.36
N PRO A 26 5.25 1.06 18.32
CA PRO A 26 4.92 -0.26 18.85
C PRO A 26 3.52 -0.25 19.50
N GLY A 27 2.58 -0.95 18.88
CA GLY A 27 1.16 -1.02 19.29
C GLY A 27 0.19 -0.33 18.33
N ALA A 28 0.67 0.42 17.34
CA ALA A 28 -0.17 1.00 16.30
C ALA A 28 -0.60 -0.05 15.26
N LYS A 29 -1.85 0.07 14.81
CA LYS A 29 -2.38 -0.74 13.70
C LYS A 29 -2.07 -0.02 12.39
N VAL A 30 -1.07 -0.49 11.65
CA VAL A 30 -0.61 0.14 10.40
C VAL A 30 -1.35 -0.45 9.20
N VAL A 31 -1.87 0.41 8.34
CA VAL A 31 -2.47 0.06 7.06
C VAL A 31 -1.90 0.98 5.98
N LYS A 32 -1.29 0.41 4.94
CA LYS A 32 -0.81 1.16 3.76
C LYS A 32 -1.95 1.24 2.75
N ALA A 33 -2.33 2.45 2.36
CA ALA A 33 -3.34 2.75 1.35
C ALA A 33 -2.94 4.00 0.54
N PHE A 34 -3.61 4.26 -0.58
CA PHE A 34 -3.44 5.45 -1.44
C PHE A 34 -2.05 5.65 -2.09
N ASN A 35 -1.07 4.77 -1.86
CA ASN A 35 0.24 4.84 -2.52
C ASN A 35 0.15 4.81 -4.07
N THR A 36 -0.88 4.17 -4.61
CA THR A 36 -1.16 4.11 -6.06
C THR A 36 -2.20 5.14 -6.52
N THR A 37 -2.70 5.99 -5.61
CA THR A 37 -3.69 7.02 -5.93
C THR A 37 -2.97 8.33 -6.21
N PHE A 38 -2.87 8.70 -7.49
CA PHE A 38 -2.24 9.97 -7.87
C PHE A 38 -3.00 11.19 -7.31
N ALA A 39 -2.28 12.22 -6.87
CA ALA A 39 -2.89 13.47 -6.38
C ALA A 39 -3.79 14.15 -7.43
N ALA A 40 -3.52 13.95 -8.72
CA ALA A 40 -4.38 14.42 -9.81
C ALA A 40 -5.76 13.71 -9.79
N LEU A 41 -5.79 12.40 -9.51
CA LEU A 41 -7.02 11.63 -9.40
C LEU A 41 -7.86 12.06 -8.18
N MET A 42 -7.21 12.43 -7.08
CA MET A 42 -7.91 12.98 -5.91
C MET A 42 -8.48 14.38 -6.16
N ARG A 43 -7.92 15.17 -7.10
CA ARG A 43 -8.48 16.46 -7.50
C ARG A 43 -9.50 16.37 -8.64
N SER A 44 -9.60 15.21 -9.28
CA SER A 44 -10.55 14.97 -10.34
C SER A 44 -11.99 15.08 -9.81
N PRO A 45 -12.92 15.69 -10.58
CA PRO A 45 -14.33 15.74 -10.22
C PRO A 45 -14.99 14.35 -10.24
N SER A 46 -14.41 13.39 -10.96
CA SER A 46 -14.88 12.00 -11.03
C SER A 46 -13.75 11.01 -10.77
N ARG A 47 -14.08 9.91 -10.08
CA ARG A 47 -13.20 8.74 -9.90
C ARG A 47 -13.68 7.56 -10.75
N THR A 48 -14.62 7.82 -11.66
CA THR A 48 -15.17 6.86 -12.60
C THR A 48 -14.62 7.14 -13.99
N PHE A 49 -14.01 6.12 -14.59
CA PHE A 49 -13.47 6.12 -15.95
C PHE A 49 -14.16 5.00 -16.71
N ASP A 50 -14.83 5.34 -17.82
CA ASP A 50 -15.54 4.37 -18.66
C ASP A 50 -16.46 3.42 -17.85
N SER A 51 -17.27 4.00 -16.96
CA SER A 51 -18.17 3.28 -16.03
C SER A 51 -17.49 2.41 -14.96
N GLN A 52 -16.16 2.41 -14.86
CA GLN A 52 -15.40 1.71 -13.82
C GLN A 52 -14.86 2.70 -12.78
N LYS A 53 -15.01 2.37 -11.49
CA LYS A 53 -14.38 3.16 -10.42
C LYS A 53 -12.90 2.85 -10.33
N ALA A 54 -12.09 3.87 -10.11
CA ALA A 54 -10.68 3.68 -9.82
C ALA A 54 -10.51 2.88 -8.51
N THR A 55 -9.57 1.94 -8.54
CA THR A 55 -9.33 1.03 -7.44
C THR A 55 -8.43 1.67 -6.37
N GLY A 56 -8.89 1.69 -5.13
CA GLY A 56 -8.11 2.03 -3.95
C GLY A 56 -7.50 0.78 -3.34
N PHE A 57 -6.20 0.57 -3.57
CA PHE A 57 -5.48 -0.57 -2.98
C PHE A 57 -5.13 -0.30 -1.52
N TYR A 58 -5.34 -1.32 -0.67
CA TYR A 58 -4.94 -1.27 0.73
C TYR A 58 -4.41 -2.61 1.24
N CYS A 59 -3.52 -2.55 2.23
CA CYS A 59 -2.88 -3.69 2.87
C CYS A 59 -2.57 -3.37 4.35
N GLY A 60 -2.64 -4.38 5.22
CA GLY A 60 -2.36 -4.25 6.65
C GLY A 60 -2.61 -5.56 7.39
N ASP A 61 -2.01 -5.70 8.57
CA ASP A 61 -2.07 -6.95 9.33
C ASP A 61 -3.37 -7.07 10.13
N ASP A 62 -3.84 -5.97 10.74
CA ASP A 62 -5.05 -5.96 11.56
C ASP A 62 -6.33 -5.87 10.72
N SER A 63 -7.28 -6.78 10.97
CA SER A 63 -8.55 -6.87 10.24
C SER A 63 -9.51 -5.71 10.53
N SER A 64 -9.53 -5.19 11.77
CA SER A 64 -10.38 -4.06 12.17
C SER A 64 -9.89 -2.74 11.56
N ALA A 65 -8.58 -2.51 11.52
CA ALA A 65 -7.97 -1.35 10.89
C ALA A 65 -8.19 -1.37 9.37
N LYS A 66 -8.08 -2.56 8.75
CA LYS A 66 -8.43 -2.75 7.33
C LYS A 66 -9.88 -2.40 7.02
N ALA A 67 -10.82 -2.76 7.91
CA ALA A 67 -12.24 -2.43 7.73
C ALA A 67 -12.45 -0.90 7.75
N ILE A 68 -11.85 -0.20 8.71
CA ILE A 68 -11.91 1.27 8.80
C ILE A 68 -11.36 1.91 7.52
N VAL A 69 -10.16 1.52 7.08
CA VAL A 69 -9.53 2.09 5.88
C VAL A 69 -10.31 1.76 4.61
N SER A 70 -10.92 0.57 4.51
CA SER A 70 -11.80 0.25 3.39
C SER A 70 -13.03 1.16 3.32
N GLY A 71 -13.56 1.59 4.47
CA GLY A 71 -14.62 2.59 4.56
C GLY A 71 -14.17 3.95 4.04
N LEU A 72 -13.01 4.42 4.51
CA LEU A 72 -12.41 5.68 4.06
C LEU A 72 -12.18 5.68 2.53
N ILE A 73 -11.72 4.57 1.96
CA ILE A 73 -11.53 4.46 0.50
C ILE A 73 -12.87 4.60 -0.24
N LYS A 74 -13.95 3.99 0.26
CA LYS A 74 -15.29 4.16 -0.32
C LYS A 74 -15.78 5.60 -0.25
N GLU A 75 -15.54 6.28 0.86
CA GLU A 75 -15.92 7.70 1.04
C GLU A 75 -15.20 8.62 0.03
N THR A 76 -13.99 8.27 -0.39
CA THR A 76 -13.29 9.01 -1.47
C THR A 76 -13.84 8.75 -2.88
N GLY A 77 -14.79 7.83 -3.02
CA GLY A 77 -15.37 7.43 -4.31
C GLY A 77 -14.55 6.38 -5.07
N LEU A 78 -13.54 5.79 -4.44
CA LEU A 78 -12.74 4.69 -4.98
C LEU A 78 -13.35 3.33 -4.61
N GLU A 79 -13.04 2.30 -5.39
CA GLU A 79 -13.42 0.93 -5.07
C GLU A 79 -12.31 0.28 -4.21
N PRO A 80 -12.58 -0.11 -2.95
CA PRO A 80 -11.56 -0.68 -2.09
C PRO A 80 -11.21 -2.11 -2.52
N PHE A 81 -9.96 -2.33 -2.87
CA PHE A 81 -9.45 -3.66 -3.18
C PHE A 81 -8.33 -4.04 -2.21
N ARG A 82 -8.61 -5.07 -1.41
CA ARG A 82 -7.60 -5.69 -0.55
C ARG A 82 -6.60 -6.42 -1.46
N ARG A 83 -5.31 -6.10 -1.35
CA ARG A 83 -4.27 -6.89 -2.01
C ARG A 83 -4.13 -8.27 -1.35
N TRP A 84 -3.85 -9.31 -2.14
CA TRP A 84 -3.84 -10.72 -1.71
C TRP A 84 -2.89 -11.04 -0.55
N THR A 85 -1.82 -10.26 -0.38
CA THR A 85 -0.98 -10.33 0.82
C THR A 85 -1.48 -9.36 1.88
N SER A 86 -1.71 -9.85 3.10
CA SER A 86 -1.97 -9.00 4.28
C SER A 86 -0.72 -8.30 4.78
N ASP A 87 0.43 -8.66 4.21
CA ASP A 87 1.73 -8.28 4.69
C ASP A 87 2.17 -6.92 4.13
N VAL A 88 2.36 -5.94 5.01
CA VAL A 88 2.93 -4.63 4.66
C VAL A 88 4.38 -4.73 4.16
N ARG A 89 5.07 -5.85 4.42
CA ARG A 89 6.48 -6.12 4.06
C ARG A 89 6.72 -6.24 2.55
N GLN A 90 5.68 -6.55 1.76
CA GLN A 90 5.82 -6.78 0.31
C GLN A 90 5.38 -5.59 -0.56
N ILE A 91 5.23 -4.41 0.02
CA ILE A 91 4.86 -3.21 -0.73
C ILE A 91 6.01 -2.21 -0.65
N SER A 92 6.88 -2.27 -1.68
CA SER A 92 7.79 -1.18 -2.07
C SER A 92 6.94 -0.06 -2.66
#